data_AF-A0A6G3LJM2-F1
#
_entry.id   AF-A0A6G3LJM2-F1
#
_cell.length_a   1.000
_cell.length_b   1.000
_cell.length_c   1.000
_cell.angle_alpha   90.00
_cell.angle_beta   90.00
_cell.angle_gamma   90.00
#
_symmetry.space_group_name_H-M   'P 1'
#
loop_
_entity.id
_entity.type
_entity.pdbx_description
1 polymer ?
#
loop_
_entity_poly.entity_id
_entity_poly.type
_entity_poly.pdbx_seq_one_letter_code
_entity_poly.pdbx_strand_id
1 'polypeptide(L)'
;GGTREYLYEVAANTLVAVVSGLNLLGPVPANGTQPNGGGVDAMFMAGLADRIVEENVGFNRAWGLALELYKRYEARIVSPDPGKPFWELYDAKKIAPRKEWLETINETIREIAQNI
;
A
#
# COMPACT_ATOMS: atom_id res chain seq x y z
N GLY A 1 -5.26 1.85 7.57
CA GLY A 1 -5.11 2.72 6.40
C GLY A 1 -5.10 4.17 6.83
N GLY A 2 -5.12 5.08 5.86
CA GLY A 2 -5.26 6.51 6.11
C GLY A 2 -3.96 7.30 6.10
N THR A 3 -2.80 6.67 5.88
CA THR A 3 -1.49 7.31 5.79
C THR A 3 -0.78 6.89 4.51
N ARG A 4 0.11 7.74 3.98
CA ARG A 4 0.89 7.43 2.77
C ARG A 4 2.00 6.44 3.10
N GLU A 5 2.57 6.54 4.29
CA GLU A 5 3.61 5.65 4.81
C GLU A 5 3.13 4.20 4.79
N TYR A 6 1.90 3.95 5.24
CA TYR A 6 1.28 2.63 5.14
C TYR A 6 1.17 2.13 3.69
N LEU A 7 0.80 3.00 2.74
CA LEU A 7 0.73 2.59 1.32
C LEU A 7 2.11 2.30 0.74
N TYR A 8 3.15 3.03 1.17
CA TYR A 8 4.53 2.72 0.79
C TYR A 8 5.01 1.39 1.38
N GLU A 9 4.65 1.07 2.62
CA GLU A 9 4.92 -0.24 3.23
C GLU A 9 4.27 -1.38 2.44
N VAL A 10 2.97 -1.23 2.10
CA VAL A 10 2.24 -2.20 1.28
C VAL A 10 2.91 -2.35 -0.08
N ALA A 11 3.28 -1.25 -0.73
CA ALA A 11 3.92 -1.29 -2.04
C ALA A 11 5.30 -1.94 -2.02
N ALA A 12 6.14 -1.61 -1.03
CA ALA A 12 7.46 -2.21 -0.86
C ALA A 12 7.35 -3.73 -0.63
N ASN A 13 6.40 -4.16 0.20
CA ASN A 13 6.12 -5.58 0.40
C ASN A 13 5.62 -6.27 -0.87
N THR A 14 4.68 -5.63 -1.59
CA THR A 14 4.10 -6.17 -2.82
C THR A 14 5.18 -6.39 -3.89
N LEU A 15 6.05 -5.39 -4.11
CA LEU A 15 7.17 -5.49 -5.05
C LEU A 15 8.01 -6.74 -4.78
N VAL A 16 8.51 -6.88 -3.56
CA VAL A 16 9.39 -7.99 -3.19
C VAL A 16 8.64 -9.33 -3.23
N ALA A 17 7.39 -9.37 -2.76
CA ALA A 17 6.59 -10.58 -2.73
C ALA A 17 6.36 -11.13 -4.15
N VAL A 18 5.93 -10.27 -5.08
CA VAL A 18 5.64 -10.68 -6.46
C VAL A 18 6.90 -11.20 -7.15
N VAL A 19 8.00 -10.44 -7.14
CA VAL A 19 9.23 -10.85 -7.86
C VAL A 19 9.95 -12.04 -7.22
N SER A 20 9.64 -12.34 -5.95
CA SER A 20 10.18 -13.51 -5.24
C SER A 20 9.28 -14.75 -5.33
N GLY A 21 8.14 -14.66 -6.02
CA GLY A 21 7.19 -15.78 -6.16
C GLY A 21 6.41 -16.11 -4.88
N LEU A 22 6.25 -15.15 -3.96
CA LEU A 22 5.43 -15.32 -2.77
C LEU A 22 3.95 -15.08 -3.07
N ASN A 23 3.08 -15.76 -2.32
CA ASN A 23 1.65 -15.42 -2.31
C ASN A 23 1.45 -14.03 -1.68
N LEU A 24 0.54 -13.24 -2.25
CA LEU A 24 0.15 -11.97 -1.66
C LEU A 24 -0.73 -12.20 -0.43
N LEU A 25 -0.30 -11.64 0.71
CA LEU A 25 -1.07 -11.63 1.94
C LEU A 25 -1.64 -10.23 2.13
N GLY A 26 -2.98 -10.16 2.21
CA GLY A 26 -3.71 -8.88 2.27
C GLY A 26 -3.15 -7.93 3.34
N PRO A 27 -3.10 -6.61 3.06
CA PRO A 27 -2.56 -5.65 4.01
C PRO A 27 -3.31 -5.65 5.35
N VAL A 28 -2.55 -5.63 6.46
CA VAL A 28 -3.11 -5.60 7.82
C VAL A 28 -2.68 -4.31 8.52
N PRO A 29 -3.40 -3.19 8.33
CA PRO A 29 -3.01 -1.91 8.91
C PRO A 29 -3.07 -1.91 10.44
N ALA A 30 -2.28 -1.03 11.07
CA ALA A 30 -2.15 -0.91 12.53
C ALA A 30 -1.84 -2.27 13.20
N ASN A 31 -1.06 -3.11 12.51
CA ASN A 31 -0.70 -4.47 12.94
C ASN A 31 -1.91 -5.36 13.29
N GLY A 32 -3.09 -5.05 12.76
CA GLY A 32 -4.33 -5.79 13.05
C GLY A 32 -4.89 -5.57 14.44
N THR A 33 -4.34 -4.61 15.19
CA THR A 33 -4.77 -4.29 16.57
C THR A 33 -5.90 -3.25 16.61
N GLN A 34 -6.18 -2.59 15.48
CA GLN A 34 -7.18 -1.53 15.36
C GLN A 34 -8.04 -1.73 14.11
N PRO A 35 -9.29 -1.23 14.08
CA PRO A 35 -10.25 -1.44 13.00
C PRO A 35 -9.95 -0.55 11.78
N ASN A 36 -8.71 -0.55 11.29
CA ASN A 36 -8.21 0.41 10.31
C ASN A 36 -8.16 -0.18 8.89
N GLY A 37 -8.57 -1.44 8.72
CA GLY A 37 -8.57 -2.16 7.45
C GLY A 37 -9.78 -1.80 6.58
N GLY A 38 -9.56 -1.68 5.28
CA GLY A 38 -10.62 -1.54 4.30
C GLY A 38 -10.29 -2.21 2.97
N GLY A 39 -11.31 -2.50 2.17
CA GLY A 39 -11.15 -3.25 0.91
C GLY A 39 -10.23 -2.59 -0.12
N VAL A 40 -10.14 -1.25 -0.13
CA VAL A 40 -9.25 -0.52 -1.04
C VAL A 40 -7.76 -0.80 -0.82
N ASP A 41 -7.37 -1.18 0.41
CA ASP A 41 -5.98 -1.48 0.73
C ASP A 41 -5.54 -2.76 -0.02
N ALA A 42 -6.43 -3.76 -0.05
CA ALA A 42 -6.24 -4.99 -0.81
C ALA A 42 -6.33 -4.76 -2.33
N MET A 43 -7.23 -3.88 -2.79
CA MET A 43 -7.30 -3.52 -4.22
C MET A 43 -6.04 -2.80 -4.70
N PHE A 44 -5.47 -1.92 -3.87
CA PHE A 44 -4.19 -1.27 -4.14
C PHE A 44 -3.06 -2.29 -4.31
N MET A 45 -2.94 -3.24 -3.38
CA MET A 45 -1.95 -4.33 -3.46
C MET A 45 -2.14 -5.18 -4.74
N ALA A 46 -3.37 -5.61 -5.03
CA ALA A 46 -3.68 -6.44 -6.18
C ALA A 46 -3.34 -5.73 -7.50
N GLY A 47 -3.80 -4.49 -7.67
CA GLY A 47 -3.53 -3.73 -8.90
C GLY A 47 -2.04 -3.42 -9.09
N LEU A 48 -1.30 -3.20 -8.00
CA LEU A 48 0.15 -3.05 -8.07
C LEU A 48 0.83 -4.36 -8.51
N ALA A 49 0.38 -5.51 -8.00
CA ALA A 49 0.91 -6.80 -8.39
C ALA A 49 0.66 -7.11 -9.87
N ASP A 50 -0.55 -6.86 -10.37
CA ASP A 50 -0.88 -6.99 -11.79
C ASP A 50 0.08 -6.15 -12.63
N ARG A 51 0.29 -4.88 -12.25
CA ARG A 51 1.20 -3.97 -12.95
C ARG A 51 2.65 -4.46 -12.98
N ILE A 52 3.15 -4.99 -11.86
CA ILE A 52 4.51 -5.55 -11.76
C ILE A 52 4.70 -6.70 -12.75
N VAL A 53 3.68 -7.57 -12.88
CA VAL A 53 3.70 -8.71 -13.80
C VAL A 53 3.58 -8.25 -15.25
N GLU A 54 2.65 -7.34 -15.56
CA GLU A 54 2.44 -6.79 -16.90
C GLU A 54 3.70 -6.11 -17.47
N GLU A 55 4.41 -5.35 -16.63
CA GLU A 55 5.65 -4.67 -17.01
C GLU A 55 6.90 -5.56 -16.92
N ASN A 56 6.73 -6.84 -16.56
CA ASN A 56 7.81 -7.82 -16.41
C ASN A 56 8.98 -7.27 -15.57
N VAL A 57 8.65 -6.67 -14.42
CA VAL A 57 9.64 -6.02 -13.55
C VAL A 57 10.59 -7.07 -12.97
N GLY A 58 11.88 -6.93 -13.28
CA GLY A 58 12.92 -7.83 -12.78
C GLY A 58 13.23 -7.63 -11.30
N PHE A 59 13.72 -8.68 -10.65
CA PHE A 59 14.04 -8.73 -9.22
C PHE A 59 14.87 -7.54 -8.72
N ASN A 60 15.98 -7.22 -9.39
CA ASN A 60 16.87 -6.13 -8.98
C ASN A 60 16.18 -4.75 -9.04
N ARG A 61 15.30 -4.53 -10.02
CA ARG A 61 14.53 -3.29 -10.13
C ARG A 61 13.51 -3.20 -9.01
N ALA A 62 12.73 -4.25 -8.78
CA ALA A 62 11.75 -4.29 -7.70
C ALA A 62 12.41 -4.10 -6.33
N TRP A 63 13.57 -4.71 -6.09
CA TRP A 63 14.34 -4.52 -4.87
C TRP A 63 14.81 -3.06 -4.68
N GLY A 64 15.34 -2.45 -5.74
CA GLY A 64 15.73 -1.03 -5.71
C GLY A 64 14.57 -0.11 -5.37
N LEU A 65 13.42 -0.30 -6.02
CA LEU A 65 12.20 0.45 -5.74
C LEU A 65 11.68 0.23 -4.32
N ALA A 66 11.71 -1.00 -3.81
CA ALA A 66 11.32 -1.29 -2.44
C ALA A 66 12.20 -0.55 -1.42
N LEU A 67 13.52 -0.45 -1.66
CA LEU A 67 14.43 0.34 -0.83
C LEU A 67 14.18 1.85 -0.93
N GLU A 68 13.81 2.36 -2.11
CA GLU A 68 13.41 3.77 -2.27
C GLU A 68 12.12 4.09 -1.52
N LEU A 69 11.15 3.18 -1.55
CA LEU A 69 9.92 3.29 -0.77
C LEU A 69 10.19 3.21 0.73
N TYR A 70 11.06 2.30 1.17
CA TYR A 70 11.47 2.15 2.56
C TYR A 70 11.95 3.47 3.18
N LYS A 71 12.79 4.23 2.46
CA LYS A 71 13.29 5.54 2.92
C LYS A 71 12.18 6.55 3.21
N ARG A 72 10.99 6.39 2.63
CA ARG A 72 9.85 7.30 2.82
C ARG A 72 9.09 7.04 4.11
N TYR A 73 9.24 5.87 4.71
CA TYR A 73 8.55 5.50 5.95
C TYR A 73 9.48 5.02 7.07
N GLU A 74 10.79 4.81 6.81
CA GLU A 74 11.72 4.26 7.80
C GLU A 74 11.75 5.04 9.13
N ALA A 75 11.66 6.37 9.06
CA ALA A 75 11.62 7.23 10.24
C ALA A 75 10.35 7.03 11.10
N ARG A 76 9.26 6.54 10.50
CA ARG A 76 7.99 6.26 11.18
C ARG A 76 7.95 4.87 11.80
N ILE A 77 8.88 3.97 11.50
CA ILE A 77 8.90 2.62 12.11
C ILE A 77 9.03 2.72 13.64
N VAL A 78 9.82 3.67 14.14
CA VAL A 78 10.02 3.88 15.59
C VAL A 78 8.82 4.57 16.24
N SER A 79 8.10 5.40 15.49
CA SER A 79 6.94 6.16 15.97
C SER A 79 5.86 6.15 14.89
N PRO A 80 5.12 5.02 14.77
CA PRO A 80 4.20 4.82 13.66
C PRO A 80 2.95 5.68 13.83
N ASP A 81 2.48 6.23 12.71
CA ASP A 81 1.16 6.83 12.65
C ASP A 81 0.12 5.68 12.55
N PRO A 82 -0.77 5.50 13.55
CA PRO A 82 -1.77 4.43 13.51
C PRO A 82 -2.76 4.61 12.34
N GLY A 83 -2.82 5.80 11.74
CA GLY A 83 -3.77 6.15 10.71
C GLY A 83 -5.16 6.31 11.28
N LYS A 84 -6.17 5.94 10.49
CA LYS A 84 -7.57 6.17 10.82
C LYS A 84 -8.38 4.87 10.82
N PRO A 85 -9.38 4.75 11.70
CA PRO A 85 -10.30 3.63 11.68
C PRO A 85 -11.19 3.66 10.44
N PHE A 86 -11.80 2.52 10.11
CA PHE A 86 -12.61 2.33 8.91
C PHE A 86 -13.70 3.40 8.75
N TRP A 87 -14.43 3.74 9.81
CA TRP A 87 -15.55 4.70 9.75
C TRP A 87 -15.12 6.15 9.43
N GLU A 88 -13.85 6.49 9.62
CA GLU A 88 -13.29 7.77 9.22
C GLU A 88 -12.83 7.78 7.77
N LEU A 89 -12.42 6.62 7.23
CA LEU A 89 -11.96 6.49 5.85
C LEU A 89 -13.05 6.07 4.87
N TYR A 90 -14.20 5.60 5.37
CA TYR A 90 -15.31 5.09 4.57
C TYR A 90 -16.64 5.76 4.93
N ASP A 91 -17.50 5.89 3.93
CA ASP A 91 -18.93 6.04 4.12
C ASP A 91 -19.51 4.64 4.41
N ALA A 92 -19.75 4.37 5.69
CA ALA A 92 -20.28 3.08 6.15
C ALA A 92 -21.67 2.73 5.60
N LYS A 93 -22.46 3.72 5.15
CA LYS A 93 -23.77 3.44 4.54
C LYS A 93 -23.63 2.95 3.10
N LYS A 94 -22.62 3.45 2.39
CA LYS A 94 -22.34 3.09 0.99
C LYS A 94 -21.33 1.95 0.86
N ILE A 95 -20.64 1.61 1.96
CA ILE A 95 -19.49 0.69 1.96
C ILE A 95 -18.47 1.17 0.91
N ALA A 96 -18.23 2.48 0.89
CA ALA A 96 -17.37 3.12 -0.10
C ALA A 96 -16.32 3.97 0.60
N PRO A 97 -15.06 3.95 0.12
CA PRO A 97 -14.03 4.83 0.63
C PRO A 97 -14.41 6.30 0.39
N ARG A 98 -14.06 7.17 1.33
CA ARG A 98 -14.24 8.61 1.18
C ARG A 98 -13.28 9.15 0.10
N LYS A 99 -13.67 10.28 -0.49
CA LYS A 99 -12.97 10.86 -1.63
C LYS A 99 -11.51 11.19 -1.30
N GLU A 100 -11.26 11.74 -0.12
CA GLU A 100 -9.92 12.15 0.33
C GLU A 100 -8.98 10.95 0.46
N TRP A 101 -9.51 9.80 0.93
CA TRP A 101 -8.73 8.57 1.04
C TRP A 101 -8.43 7.97 -0.34
N LEU A 102 -9.43 7.95 -1.23
CA LEU A 102 -9.23 7.55 -2.63
C LEU A 102 -8.22 8.43 -3.36
N GLU A 103 -8.28 9.75 -3.15
CA GLU A 103 -7.33 10.70 -3.73
C GLU A 103 -5.90 10.39 -3.28
N THR A 104 -5.70 10.15 -1.98
CA THR A 104 -4.41 9.76 -1.42
C THR A 104 -3.89 8.48 -2.08
N ILE A 105 -4.72 7.44 -2.19
CA ILE A 105 -4.34 6.17 -2.85
C ILE A 105 -3.96 6.42 -4.31
N ASN A 106 -4.78 7.15 -5.05
CA ASN A 106 -4.54 7.40 -6.48
C ASN A 106 -3.26 8.21 -6.72
N GLU A 107 -2.95 9.17 -5.85
CA GLU A 107 -1.68 9.89 -5.90
C GLU A 107 -0.49 8.96 -5.64
N THR A 108 -0.59 8.09 -4.64
CA THR A 108 0.46 7.10 -4.35
C THR A 108 0.64 6.11 -5.50
N ILE A 109 -0.44 5.63 -6.12
CA ILE A 109 -0.38 4.78 -7.33
C ILE A 109 0.38 5.51 -8.45
N ARG A 110 0.00 6.75 -8.76
CA ARG A 110 0.65 7.54 -9.82
C ARG A 110 2.15 7.71 -9.56
N GLU A 111 2.52 7.97 -8.32
CA GLU A 111 3.91 8.11 -7.92
C GLU A 111 4.69 6.80 -8.08
N ILE A 112 4.14 5.68 -7.64
CA ILE A 112 4.81 4.37 -7.78
C ILE A 112 4.90 3.97 -9.25
N ALA A 113 3.84 4.16 -10.02
CA ALA A 113 3.77 3.78 -11.43
C ALA A 113 4.77 4.54 -12.33
N GLN A 114 5.23 5.73 -11.92
CA GLN A 114 6.30 6.44 -12.64
C GLN A 114 7.67 5.74 -12.52
N ASN A 115 7.82 4.83 -11.56
CA ASN A 115 9.08 4.18 -11.23
C ASN A 115 9.09 2.68 -11.56
N ILE A 116 7.92 2.09 -11.82
CA ILE A 116 7.72 0.71 -12.32
C ILE A 116 7.83 0.69 -13.84
#